data_AF-A0A974X0F3-F1
#
_entry.id   AF-A0A974X0F3-F1
#
_cell.length_a   1.000
_cell.length_b   1.000
_cell.length_c   1.000
_cell.angle_alpha   90.00
_cell.angle_beta   90.00
_cell.angle_gamma   90.00
#
_symmetry.space_group_name_H-M   'P 1'
#
loop_
_entity.id
_entity.type
_entity.pdbx_description
1 polymer ?
#
loop_
_entity_poly.entity_id
_entity_poly.type
_entity_poly.pdbx_seq_one_letter_code
_entity_poly.pdbx_strand_id
1 'polypeptide(L)'
;MVFLNDKVKINSVDYEVNYNPVQKSAAVTPVIAAECYAATLLAGSLELDNHELLPSFKMLFKLGNNRLRLRSFIIMNPLLTAASSEDNANLYRVTFKIYMDARVILRNEQHLAIFQ
;
A
#
# COMPACT_ATOMS: atom_id res chain seq x y z
N MET A 1 2.13 14.96 -4.46
CA MET A 1 2.03 14.71 -5.92
C MET A 1 3.42 14.32 -6.42
N VAL A 2 3.57 13.15 -7.04
CA VAL A 2 4.87 12.64 -7.51
C VAL A 2 4.74 12.17 -8.97
N PHE A 3 5.50 12.79 -9.86
CA PHE A 3 5.67 12.36 -11.24
C PHE A 3 6.82 11.39 -11.33
N LEU A 4 6.57 10.25 -11.97
CA LEU A 4 7.54 9.20 -12.20
C LEU A 4 7.90 9.23 -13.68
N ASN A 5 9.05 9.81 -13.99
CA ASN A 5 9.67 9.81 -15.33
C ASN A 5 8.76 10.38 -16.44
N ASP A 6 7.96 11.41 -16.11
CA ASP A 6 6.95 12.06 -16.95
C ASP A 6 5.86 11.15 -17.56
N LYS A 7 5.85 9.86 -17.19
CA LYS A 7 4.97 8.83 -17.76
C LYS A 7 3.87 8.37 -16.82
N VAL A 8 4.13 8.41 -15.51
CA VAL A 8 3.17 7.95 -14.49
C VAL A 8 3.06 9.00 -13.40
N LYS A 9 1.85 9.40 -13.07
CA LYS A 9 1.52 10.31 -11.97
C LYS A 9 0.71 9.53 -10.96
N ILE A 10 1.28 9.30 -9.78
CA ILE A 10 0.58 8.63 -8.68
C ILE A 10 -0.31 9.64 -7.98
N ASN A 11 -1.61 9.41 -8.01
CA ASN A 11 -2.62 10.29 -7.40
C ASN A 11 -2.85 9.93 -5.93
N SER A 12 -3.03 8.63 -5.63
CA SER A 12 -3.14 8.11 -4.26
C SER A 12 -2.58 6.70 -4.15
N VAL A 13 -2.20 6.35 -2.92
CA VAL A 13 -1.93 4.98 -2.47
C VAL A 13 -2.78 4.83 -1.22
N ASP A 14 -3.83 4.03 -1.31
CA ASP A 14 -4.78 3.80 -0.21
C ASP A 14 -4.65 2.35 0.26
N TYR A 15 -5.15 2.05 1.46
CA TYR A 15 -5.12 0.71 2.02
C TYR A 15 -6.53 0.28 2.43
N GLU A 16 -7.03 -0.79 1.81
CA GLU A 16 -8.28 -1.42 2.22
C GLU A 16 -7.96 -2.48 3.28
N VAL A 17 -8.48 -2.28 4.48
CA VAL A 17 -8.27 -3.18 5.62
C VAL A 17 -9.54 -3.98 5.87
N ASN A 18 -9.42 -5.31 5.91
CA ASN A 18 -10.51 -6.21 6.23
C ASN A 18 -10.09 -7.13 7.40
N TYR A 19 -10.71 -6.94 8.56
CA TYR A 19 -10.46 -7.73 9.76
C TYR A 19 -11.42 -8.93 9.83
N ASN A 20 -10.85 -10.12 10.03
CA ASN A 20 -11.56 -11.36 10.26
C ASN A 20 -11.41 -11.77 11.74
N PRO A 21 -12.46 -11.62 12.58
CA PRO A 21 -12.39 -11.96 14.00
C PRO A 21 -12.31 -13.46 14.26
N VAL A 22 -12.83 -14.29 13.35
CA VAL A 22 -12.81 -15.76 13.49
C VAL A 22 -11.40 -16.30 13.33
N GLN A 23 -10.67 -15.79 12.34
CA GLN A 23 -9.28 -16.20 12.06
C GLN A 23 -8.24 -15.35 12.80
N LYS A 24 -8.68 -14.31 13.54
CA LYS A 24 -7.83 -13.32 14.18
C LYS A 24 -6.78 -12.76 13.22
N SER A 25 -7.22 -12.37 12.02
CA SER A 25 -6.33 -11.90 10.97
C SER A 25 -6.89 -10.66 10.30
N ALA A 26 -6.01 -9.79 9.80
CA ALA A 26 -6.39 -8.66 8.98
C ALA A 26 -5.72 -8.76 7.61
N ALA A 27 -6.52 -8.71 6.55
CA ALA A 27 -6.03 -8.59 5.18
C ALA A 27 -5.94 -7.11 4.83
N VAL A 28 -4.74 -6.66 4.44
CA VAL A 28 -4.48 -5.28 4.03
C VAL A 28 -4.15 -5.27 2.54
N THR A 29 -4.95 -4.55 1.76
CA THR A 29 -4.86 -4.50 0.30
C THR A 29 -4.47 -3.09 -0.15
N PRO A 30 -3.26 -2.89 -0.70
CA PRO A 30 -2.88 -1.62 -1.28
C PRO A 30 -3.66 -1.35 -2.58
N VAL A 31 -4.16 -0.13 -2.72
CA VAL A 31 -4.89 0.35 -3.90
C VAL A 31 -4.21 1.61 -4.43
N ILE A 32 -3.79 1.56 -5.68
CA ILE A 32 -3.04 2.66 -6.30
C ILE A 32 -3.91 3.30 -7.36
N ALA A 33 -4.15 4.60 -7.22
CA ALA A 33 -4.74 5.42 -8.27
C ALA A 33 -3.63 6.20 -8.98
N ALA A 34 -3.56 6.08 -10.30
CA ALA A 34 -2.54 6.75 -11.11
C ALA A 34 -3.08 7.22 -12.45
N GLU A 35 -2.55 8.32 -12.95
CA GLU A 35 -2.74 8.82 -14.31
C GLU A 35 -1.46 8.54 -15.10
N CYS A 36 -1.57 7.93 -16.27
CA CYS A 36 -0.41 7.49 -17.06
C CYS A 36 -0.46 8.04 -18.48
N TYR A 37 0.65 8.57 -18.95
CA TYR A 37 0.82 9.15 -20.28
C TYR A 37 1.47 8.15 -21.26
N ALA A 38 1.93 7.00 -20.76
CA ALA A 38 2.36 5.86 -21.57
C ALA A 38 2.13 4.55 -20.80
N ALA A 39 1.94 3.44 -21.52
CA ALA A 39 1.92 2.12 -20.90
C ALA A 39 3.29 1.85 -20.23
N THR A 40 3.26 1.56 -18.93
CA THR A 40 4.48 1.51 -18.11
C THR A 40 4.39 0.35 -17.14
N LEU A 41 5.46 -0.45 -17.07
CA LEU A 41 5.62 -1.49 -16.07
C LEU A 41 6.55 -0.98 -14.96
N LEU A 42 6.07 -1.02 -13.71
CA LEU A 42 6.85 -0.63 -12.53
C LEU A 42 6.89 -1.78 -11.54
N ALA A 43 7.91 -1.77 -10.68
CA ALA A 43 7.99 -2.67 -9.55
C ALA A 43 7.64 -1.93 -8.26
N GLY A 44 7.14 -2.63 -7.24
CA GLY A 44 6.89 -2.05 -5.93
C GLY A 44 7.23 -3.03 -4.80
N SER A 45 7.42 -2.52 -3.58
CA SER A 45 7.50 -3.34 -2.37
C SER A 45 6.76 -2.67 -1.21
N LEU A 46 6.48 -3.45 -0.18
CA LEU A 46 5.86 -2.99 1.05
C LEU A 46 6.76 -3.30 2.24
N GLU A 47 6.72 -2.42 3.22
CA GLU A 47 7.31 -2.64 4.53
C GLU A 47 6.23 -2.43 5.59
N LEU A 48 6.21 -3.31 6.60
CA LEU A 48 5.37 -3.18 7.79
C LEU A 48 6.30 -3.07 8.99
N ASP A 49 6.22 -1.96 9.73
CA ASP A 49 7.05 -1.71 10.91
C ASP A 49 8.55 -1.92 10.66
N ASN A 50 9.05 -1.40 9.53
CA ASN A 50 10.43 -1.58 9.03
C ASN A 50 10.81 -3.01 8.60
N HIS A 51 9.88 -3.94 8.56
CA HIS A 51 10.10 -5.29 8.04
C HIS A 51 9.63 -5.32 6.59
N GLU A 52 10.55 -5.58 5.66
CA GLU A 52 10.17 -5.74 4.26
C GLU A 52 9.29 -6.98 4.11
N LEU A 53 8.10 -6.76 3.56
CA LEU A 53 7.18 -7.83 3.22
C LEU A 53 7.60 -8.38 1.85
N LEU A 54 7.91 -9.67 1.82
CA LEU A 54 8.01 -10.42 0.57
C LEU A 54 6.58 -10.62 0.04
N PRO A 55 6.06 -9.64 -0.72
CA PRO A 55 6.25 -9.70 -2.17
C PRO A 55 6.62 -8.37 -2.84
N SER A 56 7.53 -8.45 -3.82
CA SER A 56 7.68 -7.39 -4.82
C SER A 56 6.52 -7.46 -5.82
N PHE A 57 5.80 -6.34 -6.00
CA PHE A 57 4.70 -6.23 -6.94
C PHE A 57 5.22 -5.86 -8.33
N LYS A 58 4.66 -6.47 -9.37
CA LYS A 58 4.74 -5.94 -10.73
C LYS A 58 3.44 -5.21 -11.04
N MET A 59 3.54 -3.94 -11.39
CA MET A 59 2.41 -3.06 -11.65
C MET A 59 2.42 -2.63 -13.11
N LEU A 60 1.47 -3.15 -13.87
CA LEU A 60 1.29 -2.77 -15.27
C LEU A 60 0.26 -1.65 -15.35
N PHE A 61 0.72 -0.43 -15.63
CA PHE A 61 -0.12 0.72 -15.87
C PHE A 61 -0.41 0.85 -17.37
N LYS A 62 -1.69 1.03 -17.71
CA LYS A 62 -2.15 1.32 -19.08
C LYS A 62 -2.14 2.82 -19.32
N LEU A 63 -2.21 3.26 -20.58
CA LEU A 63 -2.42 4.67 -20.91
C LEU A 63 -3.74 5.18 -20.28
N GLY A 64 -3.73 6.37 -19.69
CA GLY A 64 -4.89 7.01 -19.05
C GLY A 64 -4.97 6.75 -17.54
N ASN A 65 -6.19 6.77 -17.01
CA ASN A 65 -6.44 6.57 -15.58
C ASN A 65 -6.42 5.08 -15.21
N ASN A 66 -5.70 4.75 -14.14
CA ASN A 66 -5.53 3.40 -13.63
C ASN A 66 -5.94 3.35 -12.17
N ARG A 67 -6.56 2.23 -11.79
CA ARG A 67 -6.78 1.84 -10.39
C ARG A 67 -6.32 0.40 -10.22
N LEU A 68 -5.17 0.21 -9.56
CA LEU A 68 -4.57 -1.10 -9.37
C LEU A 68 -4.80 -1.57 -7.93
N ARG A 69 -5.47 -2.71 -7.77
CA ARG A 69 -5.52 -3.44 -6.50
C ARG A 69 -4.40 -4.46 -6.46
N LEU A 70 -3.50 -4.31 -5.50
CA LEU A 70 -2.36 -5.22 -5.34
C LEU A 70 -2.71 -6.43 -4.49
N ARG A 71 -1.83 -7.44 -4.45
CA ARG A 71 -2.02 -8.62 -3.59
C ARG A 71 -2.00 -8.18 -2.13
N SER A 72 -2.99 -8.62 -1.37
CA SER A 72 -3.08 -8.34 0.06
C SER A 72 -1.96 -9.02 0.83
N PHE A 73 -1.49 -8.38 1.90
CA PHE A 73 -0.71 -9.03 2.95
C PHE A 73 -1.60 -9.27 4.17
N ILE A 74 -1.23 -10.28 4.97
CA ILE A 74 -2.02 -10.73 6.11
C ILE A 74 -1.24 -10.44 7.40
N ILE A 75 -1.86 -9.72 8.31
CA ILE A 75 -1.37 -9.54 9.69
C ILE A 75 -2.10 -10.55 10.57
N MET A 76 -1.36 -11.49 11.15
CA MET A 76 -1.89 -12.49 12.07
C MET A 76 -1.89 -11.94 13.49
N ASN A 77 -2.98 -12.16 14.23
CA ASN A 77 -3.22 -11.63 15.58
C ASN A 77 -2.92 -10.12 15.67
N PRO A 78 -3.58 -9.27 14.87
CA PRO A 78 -3.30 -7.84 14.88
C PRO A 78 -3.65 -7.23 16.24
N LEU A 79 -2.80 -6.33 16.73
CA LEU A 79 -3.16 -5.33 17.72
C LEU A 79 -4.32 -4.50 17.18
N LEU A 80 -5.47 -4.59 17.84
CA LEU A 80 -6.70 -3.89 17.47
C LEU A 80 -6.76 -2.52 18.15
N THR A 81 -7.33 -1.55 17.45
CA THR A 81 -7.68 -0.23 17.99
C THR A 81 -9.16 -0.23 18.37
N ALA A 82 -9.46 0.21 19.60
CA ALA A 82 -10.85 0.39 20.02
C ALA A 82 -11.46 1.58 19.26
N ALA A 83 -12.72 1.44 18.82
CA ALA A 83 -13.40 2.47 18.04
C ALA A 83 -13.53 3.82 18.79
N SER A 84 -13.40 3.84 20.11
CA SER A 84 -13.50 5.03 20.97
C SER A 84 -12.17 5.70 21.30
N SER A 85 -11.03 5.19 20.82
CA SER A 85 -9.71 5.68 21.18
C SER A 85 -8.93 6.20 19.97
N GLU A 86 -9.27 7.40 19.49
CA GLU A 86 -8.42 8.09 18.49
C GLU A 86 -7.05 8.47 19.08
N ASP A 87 -7.00 8.79 20.38
CA ASP A 87 -5.76 9.22 21.06
C ASP A 87 -4.80 8.07 21.41
N ASN A 88 -5.24 6.81 21.37
CA ASN A 88 -4.46 5.62 21.75
C ASN A 88 -4.60 4.48 20.73
N ALA A 89 -4.57 4.81 19.44
CA ALA A 89 -4.65 3.82 18.39
C ALA A 89 -3.38 2.95 18.31
N ASN A 90 -3.57 1.64 18.18
CA ASN A 90 -2.51 0.72 17.79
C ASN A 90 -2.28 0.89 16.28
N LEU A 91 -1.21 1.58 15.92
CA LEU A 91 -0.89 1.94 14.55
C LEU A 91 0.25 1.08 13.99
N TYR A 92 0.03 0.52 12.81
CA TYR A 92 1.07 -0.10 12.00
C TYR A 92 1.66 0.92 11.06
N ARG A 93 2.99 1.00 10.98
CA ARG A 93 3.66 1.81 9.97
C ARG A 93 3.80 1.01 8.68
N VAL A 94 3.09 1.41 7.64
CA VAL A 94 3.18 0.81 6.31
C VAL A 94 3.93 1.74 5.37
N THR A 95 5.00 1.24 4.77
CA THR A 95 5.75 1.97 3.73
C THR A 95 5.58 1.27 2.39
N PHE A 96 4.99 1.94 1.43
CA PHE A 96 4.93 1.51 0.04
C PHE A 96 6.03 2.17 -0.79
N LYS A 97 6.78 1.38 -1.54
CA LYS A 97 7.87 1.83 -2.39
C LYS A 97 7.58 1.47 -3.84
N ILE A 98 7.83 2.39 -4.77
CA ILE A 98 7.83 2.12 -6.21
C ILE A 98 9.26 2.24 -6.71
N TYR A 99 9.63 1.30 -7.57
CA TYR A 99 10.95 1.19 -8.18
C TYR A 99 10.87 1.36 -9.69
N MET A 100 11.88 2.05 -10.23
CA MET A 100 12.20 2.11 -11.65
C MET A 100 13.71 1.97 -11.78
N ASP A 101 14.16 1.08 -12.66
CA ASP A 101 15.59 0.81 -12.90
C ASP A 101 16.38 0.56 -11.59
N ALA A 102 15.80 -0.26 -10.71
CA ALA A 102 16.33 -0.60 -9.37
C ALA A 102 16.48 0.57 -8.38
N ARG A 103 15.92 1.75 -8.68
CA ARG A 103 15.90 2.91 -7.77
C ARG A 103 14.51 3.14 -7.21
N VAL A 104 14.42 3.47 -5.92
CA VAL A 104 13.17 3.93 -5.31
C VAL A 104 12.85 5.32 -5.84
N ILE A 105 11.70 5.46 -6.49
CA ILE A 105 11.22 6.71 -7.09
C ILE A 105 9.99 7.27 -6.37
N LEU A 106 9.29 6.42 -5.62
CA LEU A 106 8.25 6.82 -4.68
C LEU A 106 8.48 6.09 -3.37
N ARG A 107 8.37 6.81 -2.26
CA ARG A 107 8.21 6.25 -0.93
C ARG A 107 6.99 6.91 -0.29
N ASN A 108 5.96 6.12 0.00
CA ASN A 108 4.74 6.57 0.64
C ASN A 108 4.59 5.83 1.97
N GLU A 109 4.69 6.56 3.07
CA GLU A 109 4.54 6.03 4.42
C GLU A 109 3.17 6.45 4.97
N GLN A 110 2.46 5.51 5.58
CA GLN A 110 1.17 5.74 6.22
C GLN A 110 1.07 4.93 7.51
N HIS A 111 0.30 5.45 8.46
CA HIS A 111 -0.04 4.75 9.70
C HIS A 111 -1.45 4.16 9.56
N LEU A 112 -1.58 2.85 9.78
CA LEU A 112 -2.84 2.13 9.65
C LEU A 112 -3.29 1.62 11.01
N ALA A 113 -4.53 1.96 11.39
CA ALA A 113 -5.23 1.32 12.50
C ALA A 113 -6.06 0.13 11.98
N ILE A 114 -6.11 -0.95 12.76
CA ILE A 114 -7.05 -2.04 12.54
C ILE A 114 -8.11 -1.96 13.62
N PHE A 115 -9.34 -1.66 13.24
CA PHE A 115 -10.45 -1.55 14.17
C PHE A 115 -11.12 -2.91 14.39
N GLN A 116 -11.68 -3.09 15.59
CA GLN A 116 -12.46 -4.26 15.98
C GLN A 116 -13.83 -4.30 15.29
#